data_AF-A0A428ZNU0-F1
#
_entry.id   AF-A0A428ZNU0-F1
#
_cell.length_a   1.000
_cell.length_b   1.000
_cell.length_c   1.000
_cell.angle_alpha   90.00
_cell.angle_beta   90.00
_cell.angle_gamma   90.00
#
_symmetry.space_group_name_H-M   'P 1'
#
loop_
_entity.id
_entity.type
_entity.pdbx_description
1 polymer ?
#
loop_
_entity_poly.entity_id
_entity_poly.type
_entity_poly.pdbx_seq_one_letter_code
_entity_poly.pdbx_strand_id
1 'polypeptide(L)'
;MSTPPGWPPQPNPQQGRPQQPPGYPPPGPQQPPGPPGYPPGPGYPPGPGYPQRPPKPKSKAPKIIGIVAIVLVVLAVGGLAGWRVVVVASDTGVEATGRQPKPECAVGQQALDAAKVSVNTTDGIYDDGTHVCSYATRKGSDGRTESSVTVTVKQVRAEILSEDDGTIKALTSETQSGYERKPGPPIGDKSLYVWRVYGGKTYFALAVLKGTTYYKVGYYGYTNGFFGVSPVPVEQVEPGMVTIAKDLEQRIRN
;
A
#
# COMPACT_ATOMS: atom_id res chain seq x y z
N MET A 1 -42.52 -12.74 -26.64
CA MET A 1 -41.90 -11.42 -26.41
C MET A 1 -42.38 -10.95 -25.05
N SER A 2 -41.53 -11.07 -24.04
CA SER A 2 -41.90 -10.87 -22.64
C SER A 2 -40.83 -9.97 -22.00
N THR A 3 -41.23 -8.77 -21.60
CA THR A 3 -40.37 -7.76 -20.97
C THR A 3 -39.95 -8.18 -19.56
N PRO A 4 -38.68 -8.00 -19.16
CA PRO A 4 -38.25 -8.29 -17.80
C PRO A 4 -38.69 -7.20 -16.80
N PRO A 5 -38.85 -7.55 -15.51
CA PRO A 5 -39.33 -6.63 -14.47
C PRO A 5 -38.26 -5.59 -14.11
N GLY A 6 -38.71 -4.35 -13.97
CA GLY A 6 -37.89 -3.21 -13.56
C GLY A 6 -37.46 -3.31 -12.10
N TRP A 7 -36.19 -3.00 -11.84
CA TRP A 7 -35.65 -2.84 -10.49
C TRP A 7 -36.03 -1.46 -9.93
N PRO A 8 -36.35 -1.37 -8.62
CA PRO A 8 -36.62 -0.09 -7.98
C PRO A 8 -35.35 0.78 -7.88
N PRO A 9 -35.47 2.12 -8.00
CA PRO A 9 -34.34 3.03 -7.91
C PRO A 9 -33.77 3.07 -6.50
N GLN A 10 -32.44 2.97 -6.42
CA GLN A 10 -31.68 3.02 -5.17
C GLN A 10 -31.59 4.47 -4.66
N PRO A 11 -31.90 4.74 -3.38
CA PRO A 11 -31.82 6.09 -2.82
C PRO A 11 -30.36 6.52 -2.65
N ASN A 12 -30.08 7.70 -3.18
CA ASN A 12 -28.79 8.37 -3.18
C ASN A 12 -28.50 8.97 -1.79
N PRO A 13 -27.46 8.54 -1.04
CA PRO A 13 -27.07 9.22 0.18
C PRO A 13 -26.23 10.45 -0.17
N GLN A 14 -26.90 11.60 -0.32
CA GLN A 14 -26.24 12.90 -0.24
C GLN A 14 -25.73 13.10 1.20
N GLN A 15 -24.47 12.75 1.43
CA GLN A 15 -23.75 13.16 2.64
C GLN A 15 -23.33 14.62 2.48
N GLY A 16 -24.11 15.50 3.10
CA GLY A 16 -23.79 16.90 3.26
C GLY A 16 -22.48 17.08 4.02
N ARG A 17 -21.54 17.81 3.43
CA ARG A 17 -20.41 18.39 4.14
C ARG A 17 -20.89 19.62 4.90
N PRO A 18 -20.66 19.75 6.21
CA PRO A 18 -20.91 21.00 6.91
C PRO A 18 -19.94 22.08 6.40
N GLN A 19 -20.50 23.19 5.91
CA GLN A 19 -19.77 24.43 5.63
C GLN A 19 -19.23 24.98 6.95
N GLN A 20 -17.91 25.18 7.03
CA GLN A 20 -17.31 25.95 8.11
C GLN A 20 -17.58 27.45 7.88
N PRO A 21 -18.10 28.18 8.87
CA PRO A 21 -18.25 29.63 8.75
C PRO A 21 -16.88 30.34 8.79
N PRO A 22 -16.71 31.45 8.05
CA PRO A 22 -15.49 32.24 8.09
C PRO A 22 -15.34 32.90 9.46
N GLY A 23 -14.36 32.42 10.23
CA GLY A 23 -13.98 32.99 11.52
C GLY A 23 -13.25 34.31 11.33
N TYR A 24 -13.89 35.40 11.77
CA TYR A 24 -13.26 36.70 11.93
C TYR A 24 -12.18 36.65 13.02
N PRO A 25 -11.05 37.37 12.87
CA PRO A 25 -10.04 37.47 13.91
C PRO A 25 -10.58 38.22 15.14
N PRO A 26 -10.29 37.76 16.37
CA PRO A 26 -10.73 38.43 17.58
C PRO A 26 -10.04 39.80 17.74
N PRO A 27 -10.76 40.84 18.19
CA PRO A 27 -10.17 42.14 18.50
C PRO A 27 -9.19 42.00 19.68
N GLY A 28 -7.99 42.57 19.52
CA GLY A 28 -6.99 42.62 20.59
C GLY A 28 -7.49 43.42 21.80
N PRO A 29 -7.03 43.08 23.02
CA PRO A 29 -7.46 43.77 24.23
C PRO A 29 -7.03 45.24 24.21
N GLN A 30 -8.02 46.13 24.33
CA GLN A 30 -7.84 47.56 24.62
C GLN A 30 -7.15 47.72 25.97
N GLN A 31 -5.98 48.36 25.96
CA GLN A 31 -5.34 48.83 27.18
C GLN A 31 -6.18 49.93 27.84
N PRO A 32 -6.42 49.88 29.16
CA PRO A 32 -7.15 50.92 29.86
C PRO A 32 -6.36 52.25 29.88
N PRO A 33 -7.04 53.41 29.85
CA PRO A 33 -6.40 54.72 29.94
C PRO A 33 -5.65 54.86 31.27
N GLY A 34 -4.38 55.23 31.19
CA GLY A 34 -3.57 55.54 32.36
C GLY A 34 -4.18 56.69 33.18
N PRO A 35 -4.06 56.66 34.52
CA PRO A 35 -4.63 57.69 35.38
C PRO A 35 -3.98 59.07 35.18
N PRO A 36 -4.73 60.17 35.42
CA PRO A 36 -4.27 61.54 35.20
C PRO A 36 -3.05 61.91 36.03
N GLY A 37 -2.11 62.61 35.38
CA GLY A 37 -0.86 63.09 35.97
C GLY A 37 -1.09 63.97 37.19
N TYR A 38 -0.34 63.66 38.25
CA TYR A 38 -0.21 64.50 39.43
C TYR A 38 0.83 65.61 39.18
N PRO A 39 0.60 66.82 39.72
CA PRO A 39 1.50 67.97 39.55
C PRO A 39 2.85 67.78 40.25
N PRO A 40 3.93 68.43 39.75
CA PRO A 40 5.28 68.30 40.29
C PRO A 40 5.36 68.93 41.69
N GLY A 41 5.61 68.10 42.69
CA GLY A 41 5.85 68.54 44.07
C GLY A 41 7.26 69.11 44.28
N PRO A 42 7.46 70.03 45.25
CA PRO A 42 8.73 70.69 45.51
C PRO A 42 9.87 69.73 45.93
N GLY A 43 11.07 70.03 45.43
CA GLY A 43 12.28 69.22 45.56
C GLY A 43 12.67 68.92 47.00
N TYR A 44 12.90 67.63 47.26
CA TYR A 44 13.55 67.13 48.46
C TYR A 44 15.08 67.09 48.28
N PRO A 45 15.85 67.39 49.34
CA PRO A 45 17.32 67.36 49.32
C PRO A 45 17.86 65.94 49.05
N PRO A 46 19.05 65.83 48.39
CA PRO A 46 19.63 64.54 48.02
C PRO A 46 19.99 63.72 49.26
N GLY A 47 19.28 62.61 49.44
CA GLY A 47 19.56 61.64 50.49
C GLY A 47 20.85 60.84 50.22
N PRO A 48 21.49 60.30 51.27
CA PRO A 48 22.73 59.53 51.17
C PRO A 48 22.59 58.34 50.21
N GLY A 49 23.59 58.17 49.35
CA GLY A 49 23.61 57.15 48.30
C GLY A 49 23.32 55.74 48.82
N TYR A 50 22.24 55.15 48.31
CA TYR A 50 21.93 53.74 48.56
C TYR A 50 23.06 52.86 47.99
N PRO A 51 23.49 51.81 48.72
CA PRO A 51 24.47 50.88 48.21
C PRO A 51 23.96 50.23 46.92
N GLN A 52 24.84 50.15 45.92
CA GLN A 52 24.57 49.46 44.66
C GLN A 52 24.03 48.06 44.95
N ARG A 53 22.81 47.78 44.45
CA ARG A 53 22.23 46.44 44.55
C ARG A 53 23.19 45.43 43.91
N PRO A 54 23.51 44.33 44.61
CA PRO A 54 24.33 43.28 44.02
C PRO A 54 23.70 42.80 42.71
N PRO A 55 24.51 42.54 41.66
CA PRO A 55 24.00 42.14 40.35
C PRO A 55 23.12 40.90 40.49
N LYS A 56 21.91 40.95 39.92
CA LYS A 56 20.98 39.82 39.97
C LYS A 56 21.66 38.60 39.37
N PRO A 57 21.63 37.43 40.04
CA PRO A 57 22.24 36.22 39.50
C PRO A 57 21.60 35.91 38.14
N LYS A 58 22.44 35.71 37.12
CA LYS A 58 21.96 35.34 35.78
C LYS A 58 21.16 34.04 35.89
N SER A 59 19.89 34.09 35.52
CA SER A 59 19.02 32.93 35.57
C SER A 59 19.59 31.82 34.68
N LYS A 60 19.81 30.64 35.26
CA LYS A 60 20.19 29.43 34.52
C LYS A 60 19.00 28.78 33.82
N ALA A 61 17.78 29.29 34.03
CA ALA A 61 16.54 28.75 33.46
C ALA A 61 16.56 28.58 31.93
N PRO A 62 16.99 29.55 31.09
CA PRO A 62 17.02 29.35 29.64
C PRO A 62 17.98 28.24 29.21
N LYS A 63 19.09 28.02 29.93
CA LYS A 63 20.01 26.92 29.66
C LYS A 63 19.38 25.57 29.97
N ILE A 64 18.66 25.47 31.09
CA ILE A 64 17.95 24.24 31.49
C ILE A 64 16.83 23.92 30.50
N ILE A 65 16.01 24.92 30.13
CA ILE A 65 14.93 24.76 29.15
C ILE A 65 15.50 24.30 27.79
N GLY A 66 16.61 24.89 27.35
CA GLY A 66 17.27 24.48 26.10
C GLY A 66 17.73 23.02 26.12
N ILE A 67 18.34 22.57 27.23
CA ILE A 67 18.75 21.17 27.38
C ILE A 67 17.53 20.23 27.38
N VAL A 68 16.49 20.57 28.13
CA VAL A 68 15.26 19.75 28.19
C VAL A 68 14.61 19.66 26.81
N ALA A 69 14.51 20.78 26.07
CA ALA A 69 13.97 20.78 24.71
C ALA A 69 14.77 19.88 23.76
N ILE A 70 16.10 19.93 23.83
CA ILE A 70 16.98 19.06 23.02
C ILE A 70 16.76 17.59 23.38
N VAL A 71 16.72 17.25 24.67
CA VAL A 71 16.49 15.86 25.13
C VAL A 71 15.14 15.35 24.64
N LEU A 72 14.08 16.16 24.72
CA LEU A 72 12.76 15.79 24.22
C LEU A 72 12.75 15.56 22.71
N VAL A 73 13.45 16.39 21.93
CA VAL A 73 13.60 16.20 20.48
C VAL A 73 14.35 14.91 20.19
N VAL A 74 15.46 14.64 20.88
CA VAL A 74 16.24 13.40 20.69
C VAL A 74 15.40 12.17 21.04
N LEU A 75 14.63 12.20 22.13
CA LEU A 75 13.74 11.09 22.50
C LEU A 75 12.60 10.91 21.49
N ALA A 76 12.01 12.00 21.00
CA ALA A 76 10.96 11.92 19.99
C ALA A 76 11.47 11.35 18.67
N VAL A 77 12.63 11.83 18.19
CA VAL A 77 13.28 11.33 16.97
C VAL A 77 13.75 9.89 17.16
N GLY A 78 14.37 9.57 18.29
CA GLY A 78 14.81 8.21 18.62
C GLY A 78 13.65 7.22 18.73
N GLY A 79 12.54 7.62 19.35
CA GLY A 79 11.32 6.82 19.44
C GLY A 79 10.68 6.56 18.07
N LEU A 80 10.58 7.58 17.22
CA LEU A 80 10.08 7.45 15.85
C LEU A 80 10.98 6.55 14.99
N ALA A 81 12.30 6.73 15.06
CA ALA A 81 13.26 5.90 14.34
C ALA A 81 13.22 4.45 14.83
N GLY A 82 13.19 4.24 16.15
CA GLY A 82 13.09 2.91 16.76
C GLY A 82 11.82 2.16 16.35
N TRP A 83 10.66 2.83 16.40
CA TRP A 83 9.41 2.26 15.88
C TRP A 83 9.55 1.90 14.39
N ARG A 84 10.05 2.81 13.56
CA ARG A 84 10.23 2.53 12.12
C ARG A 84 11.13 1.33 11.86
N VAL A 85 12.22 1.16 12.60
CA VAL A 85 13.08 -0.01 12.49
C VAL A 85 12.31 -1.30 12.80
N VAL A 86 11.48 -1.32 13.84
CA VAL A 86 10.67 -2.52 14.18
C VAL A 86 9.67 -2.86 13.08
N VAL A 87 8.94 -1.87 12.54
CA VAL A 87 7.96 -2.09 11.45
C VAL A 87 8.63 -2.53 10.16
N VAL A 88 9.83 -2.01 9.88
CA VAL A 88 10.59 -2.40 8.70
C VAL A 88 11.22 -3.78 8.89
N ALA A 89 11.62 -4.15 10.11
CA ALA A 89 12.22 -5.44 10.41
C ALA A 89 11.19 -6.57 10.62
N SER A 90 9.92 -6.24 10.83
CA SER A 90 8.87 -7.24 10.98
C SER A 90 8.64 -7.96 9.66
N ASP A 91 8.73 -9.28 9.71
CA ASP A 91 8.52 -10.14 8.55
C ASP A 91 7.10 -10.02 8.04
N THR A 92 6.97 -9.80 6.73
CA THR A 92 5.68 -9.65 6.08
C THR A 92 5.35 -10.92 5.33
N GLY A 93 4.41 -11.67 5.88
CA GLY A 93 3.93 -12.89 5.27
C GLY A 93 2.79 -13.46 6.10
N VAL A 94 2.14 -14.46 5.53
CA VAL A 94 1.07 -15.18 6.23
C VAL A 94 1.65 -16.42 6.91
N GLU A 95 1.04 -16.79 8.04
CA GLU A 95 1.35 -18.07 8.67
C GLU A 95 0.91 -19.22 7.75
N ALA A 96 1.64 -20.33 7.79
CA ALA A 96 1.30 -21.49 6.98
C ALA A 96 -0.12 -21.99 7.31
N THR A 97 -0.91 -22.24 6.26
CA THR A 97 -2.22 -22.86 6.37
C THR A 97 -2.09 -24.34 6.02
N GLY A 98 -2.82 -25.21 6.69
CA GLY A 98 -2.94 -26.62 6.30
C GLY A 98 -3.85 -26.84 5.08
N ARG A 99 -4.19 -25.78 4.32
CA ARG A 99 -5.15 -25.84 3.21
C ARG A 99 -4.48 -26.38 1.95
N GLN A 100 -5.11 -27.38 1.35
CA GLN A 100 -4.67 -27.93 0.06
C GLN A 100 -5.34 -27.14 -1.08
N PRO A 101 -4.60 -26.77 -2.15
CA PRO A 101 -5.18 -26.11 -3.31
C PRO A 101 -6.04 -27.08 -4.12
N LYS A 102 -6.98 -26.52 -4.89
CA LYS A 102 -7.79 -27.28 -5.83
C LYS A 102 -6.91 -27.86 -6.95
N PRO A 103 -7.08 -29.14 -7.33
CA PRO A 103 -6.22 -29.79 -8.32
C PRO A 103 -6.06 -29.03 -9.64
N GLU A 104 -7.12 -28.36 -10.09
CA GLU A 104 -7.19 -27.66 -11.38
C GLU A 104 -6.30 -26.42 -11.46
N CYS A 105 -6.01 -25.79 -10.31
CA CYS A 105 -5.13 -24.63 -10.20
C CYS A 105 -3.94 -24.86 -9.25
N ALA A 106 -3.72 -26.11 -8.85
CA ALA A 106 -2.65 -26.50 -7.94
C ALA A 106 -1.29 -26.36 -8.63
N VAL A 107 -0.40 -25.60 -7.98
CA VAL A 107 0.98 -25.40 -8.40
C VAL A 107 1.92 -26.26 -7.57
N GLY A 108 2.94 -26.84 -8.19
CA GLY A 108 3.99 -27.60 -7.51
C GLY A 108 4.85 -26.74 -6.58
N GLN A 109 5.33 -27.33 -5.49
CA GLN A 109 6.12 -26.61 -4.47
C GLN A 109 7.37 -25.94 -5.05
N GLN A 110 8.07 -26.60 -5.98
CA GLN A 110 9.25 -26.03 -6.62
C GLN A 110 8.96 -24.71 -7.35
N ALA A 111 7.79 -24.61 -8.01
CA ALA A 111 7.40 -23.39 -8.70
C ALA A 111 6.93 -22.30 -7.73
N LEU A 112 6.26 -22.69 -6.65
CA LEU A 112 5.90 -21.80 -5.55
C LEU A 112 7.15 -21.20 -4.87
N ASP A 113 8.14 -22.03 -4.55
CA ASP A 113 9.42 -21.60 -3.95
C ASP A 113 10.17 -20.64 -4.87
N ALA A 114 10.19 -20.91 -6.18
CA ALA A 114 10.79 -20.00 -7.17
C ALA A 114 10.09 -18.63 -7.23
N ALA A 115 8.78 -18.59 -6.96
CA ALA A 115 8.00 -17.36 -6.86
C ALA A 115 7.95 -16.77 -5.45
N LYS A 116 8.65 -17.38 -4.48
CA LYS A 116 8.68 -16.99 -3.06
C LYS A 116 7.29 -16.84 -2.42
N VAL A 117 6.35 -17.66 -2.87
CA VAL A 117 5.03 -17.84 -2.28
C VAL A 117 4.90 -19.30 -1.87
N SER A 118 4.20 -19.62 -0.79
CA SER A 118 4.07 -21.03 -0.40
C SER A 118 2.82 -21.36 0.39
N VAL A 119 2.01 -20.36 0.76
CA VAL A 119 0.84 -20.57 1.59
C VAL A 119 -0.41 -20.42 0.75
N ASN A 120 -1.20 -21.49 0.61
CA ASN A 120 -2.52 -21.37 -0.01
C ASN A 120 -3.47 -20.62 0.93
N THR A 121 -3.92 -19.45 0.51
CA THR A 121 -4.77 -18.57 1.32
C THR A 121 -6.24 -18.69 0.94
N THR A 122 -6.55 -18.96 -0.33
CA THR A 122 -7.93 -19.04 -0.81
C THR A 122 -7.99 -19.89 -2.07
N ASP A 123 -8.99 -20.75 -2.13
CA ASP A 123 -9.40 -21.48 -3.32
C ASP A 123 -10.89 -21.26 -3.59
N GLY A 124 -11.28 -21.23 -4.86
CA GLY A 124 -12.66 -20.97 -5.25
C GLY A 124 -12.97 -21.41 -6.67
N ILE A 125 -14.26 -21.58 -6.94
CA ILE A 125 -14.81 -21.86 -8.26
C ILE A 125 -15.90 -20.81 -8.49
N TYR A 126 -15.86 -20.13 -9.64
CA TYR A 126 -16.93 -19.23 -10.06
C TYR A 126 -17.96 -19.97 -10.93
N ASP A 127 -19.15 -19.40 -11.05
CA ASP A 127 -20.29 -20.01 -11.78
C ASP A 127 -19.98 -20.29 -13.27
N ASP A 128 -18.97 -19.62 -13.83
CA ASP A 128 -18.50 -19.81 -15.20
C ASP A 128 -17.48 -20.95 -15.36
N GLY A 129 -17.22 -21.73 -14.30
CA GLY A 129 -16.22 -22.80 -14.28
C GLY A 129 -14.78 -22.28 -14.15
N THR A 130 -14.59 -21.02 -13.77
CA THR A 130 -13.26 -20.48 -13.48
C THR A 130 -12.78 -20.99 -12.11
N HIS A 131 -11.65 -21.70 -12.11
CA HIS A 131 -10.96 -22.15 -10.91
C HIS A 131 -9.92 -21.12 -10.49
N VAL A 132 -9.87 -20.78 -9.20
CA VAL A 132 -8.90 -19.84 -8.65
C VAL A 132 -8.20 -20.42 -7.42
N CYS A 133 -6.87 -20.34 -7.42
CA CYS A 133 -6.01 -20.66 -6.29
C CYS A 133 -5.16 -19.42 -5.96
N SER A 134 -5.10 -19.02 -4.69
CA SER A 134 -4.31 -17.88 -4.24
C SER A 134 -3.23 -18.31 -3.26
N TYR A 135 -2.00 -17.98 -3.58
CA TYR A 135 -0.82 -18.24 -2.78
C TYR A 135 -0.28 -16.94 -2.21
N ALA A 136 0.30 -16.98 -1.02
CA ALA A 136 0.96 -15.81 -0.41
C ALA A 136 2.36 -16.17 0.09
N THR A 137 3.19 -15.14 0.24
CA THR A 137 4.50 -15.23 0.86
C THR A 137 4.36 -15.74 2.28
N ARG A 138 5.15 -16.76 2.61
CA ARG A 138 5.21 -17.29 3.96
C ARG A 138 5.99 -16.33 4.84
N LYS A 139 5.48 -16.09 6.04
CA LYS A 139 6.24 -15.36 7.05
C LYS A 139 7.59 -16.04 7.30
N GLY A 140 8.68 -15.31 7.18
CA GLY A 140 10.05 -15.81 7.30
C GLY A 140 10.78 -15.97 5.98
N SER A 141 10.09 -15.98 4.82
CA SER A 141 10.68 -16.49 3.57
C SER A 141 11.24 -15.43 2.63
N ASP A 142 10.70 -14.21 2.64
CA ASP A 142 11.16 -13.13 1.73
C ASP A 142 11.37 -11.80 2.46
N GLY A 143 11.64 -11.88 3.76
CA GLY A 143 11.96 -10.75 4.63
C GLY A 143 10.82 -9.72 4.69
N ARG A 144 11.00 -8.60 3.98
CA ARG A 144 10.10 -7.44 4.05
C ARG A 144 9.13 -7.35 2.87
N THR A 145 9.16 -8.34 1.99
CA THR A 145 8.32 -8.38 0.81
C THR A 145 7.06 -9.14 1.14
N GLU A 146 5.92 -8.48 0.98
CA GLU A 146 4.62 -9.13 0.98
C GLU A 146 4.21 -9.34 -0.48
N SER A 147 3.95 -10.59 -0.84
CA SER A 147 3.40 -10.89 -2.16
C SER A 147 2.33 -11.96 -2.12
N SER A 148 1.43 -11.87 -3.08
CA SER A 148 0.43 -12.88 -3.38
C SER A 148 0.43 -13.20 -4.87
N VAL A 149 0.14 -14.46 -5.16
CA VAL A 149 0.02 -14.99 -6.51
C VAL A 149 -1.35 -15.62 -6.65
N THR A 150 -2.09 -15.21 -7.66
CA THR A 150 -3.39 -15.78 -7.98
C THR A 150 -3.28 -16.53 -9.30
N VAL A 151 -3.52 -17.84 -9.25
CA VAL A 151 -3.66 -18.69 -10.42
C VAL A 151 -5.14 -18.79 -10.76
N THR A 152 -5.49 -18.41 -11.98
CA THR A 152 -6.84 -18.55 -12.54
C THR A 152 -6.77 -19.51 -13.71
N VAL A 153 -7.66 -20.50 -13.77
CA VAL A 153 -7.77 -21.45 -14.88
C VAL A 153 -9.23 -21.50 -15.33
N LYS A 154 -9.48 -21.38 -16.63
CA LYS A 154 -10.82 -21.49 -17.21
C LYS A 154 -10.80 -22.07 -18.61
N GLN A 155 -11.88 -22.74 -18.99
CA GLN A 155 -12.11 -23.14 -20.38
C GLN A 155 -12.72 -21.97 -21.15
N VAL A 156 -12.13 -21.65 -22.28
CA VAL A 156 -12.58 -20.64 -23.24
C VAL A 156 -13.24 -21.38 -24.38
N ARG A 157 -14.44 -20.93 -24.75
CA ARG A 157 -15.15 -21.54 -25.86
C ARG A 157 -14.43 -21.25 -27.18
N ALA A 158 -14.42 -22.22 -28.08
CA ALA A 158 -13.69 -22.13 -29.34
C ALA A 158 -14.13 -20.94 -30.20
N GLU A 159 -15.37 -20.49 -30.08
CA GLU A 159 -15.92 -19.37 -30.85
C GLU A 159 -15.33 -18.01 -30.44
N ILE A 160 -14.75 -17.92 -29.24
CA ILE A 160 -14.09 -16.72 -28.72
C ILE A 160 -12.60 -16.70 -29.12
N LEU A 161 -12.05 -17.83 -29.55
CA LEU A 161 -10.66 -17.96 -29.98
C LEU A 161 -10.51 -17.41 -31.41
N SER A 162 -10.34 -16.09 -31.53
CA SER A 162 -9.87 -15.49 -32.78
C SER A 162 -8.40 -15.84 -33.02
N GLU A 163 -8.02 -15.97 -34.30
CA GLU A 163 -6.61 -16.17 -34.69
C GLU A 163 -5.71 -14.99 -34.30
N ASP A 164 -6.25 -13.81 -34.02
CA ASP A 164 -5.49 -12.62 -33.65
C ASP A 164 -5.09 -12.57 -32.16
N ASP A 165 -4.16 -11.66 -31.82
CA ASP A 165 -3.76 -11.37 -30.44
C ASP A 165 -4.89 -10.71 -29.61
N GLY A 166 -6.04 -10.42 -30.22
CA GLY A 166 -7.18 -9.77 -29.60
C GLY A 166 -7.82 -10.65 -28.53
N THR A 167 -7.87 -11.97 -28.72
CA THR A 167 -8.49 -12.90 -27.76
C THR A 167 -7.83 -12.83 -26.38
N ILE A 168 -6.50 -12.99 -26.31
CA ILE A 168 -5.80 -13.00 -25.02
C ILE A 168 -5.85 -11.62 -24.33
N LYS A 169 -5.89 -10.55 -25.12
CA LYS A 169 -6.09 -9.17 -24.63
C LYS A 169 -7.51 -9.00 -24.06
N ALA A 170 -8.54 -9.50 -24.74
CA ALA A 170 -9.93 -9.43 -24.29
C ALA A 170 -10.18 -10.27 -23.02
N LEU A 171 -9.54 -11.44 -22.93
CA LEU A 171 -9.64 -12.32 -21.75
C LEU A 171 -8.93 -11.75 -20.52
N THR A 172 -7.94 -10.88 -20.72
CA THR A 172 -7.19 -10.24 -19.64
C THR A 172 -7.86 -8.93 -19.29
N SER A 173 -8.78 -8.96 -18.30
CA SER A 173 -9.54 -7.79 -17.83
C SER A 173 -8.68 -6.62 -17.35
N GLU A 174 -7.39 -6.85 -17.08
CA GLU A 174 -6.37 -5.85 -16.74
C GLU A 174 -5.88 -5.04 -17.94
N THR A 175 -6.53 -5.16 -19.11
CA THR A 175 -6.30 -4.30 -20.28
C THR A 175 -6.86 -2.88 -20.13
N GLN A 176 -7.27 -2.47 -18.94
CA GLN A 176 -7.64 -1.09 -18.62
C GLN A 176 -6.45 -0.13 -18.76
N SER A 177 -6.73 1.17 -18.83
CA SER A 177 -5.74 2.24 -18.99
C SER A 177 -4.65 2.19 -17.91
N GLY A 178 -3.38 2.31 -18.32
CA GLY A 178 -2.24 2.43 -17.40
C GLY A 178 -1.48 1.14 -17.11
N TYR A 179 -1.84 0.02 -17.75
CA TYR A 179 -1.02 -1.19 -17.76
C TYR A 179 -0.08 -1.22 -18.97
N GLU A 180 1.18 -1.49 -18.70
CA GLU A 180 2.20 -1.83 -19.70
C GLU A 180 2.04 -3.29 -20.15
N ARG A 181 2.49 -3.58 -21.37
CA ARG A 181 2.31 -4.89 -22.01
C ARG A 181 3.53 -5.22 -22.85
N LYS A 182 3.88 -6.50 -22.88
CA LYS A 182 4.85 -7.05 -23.84
C LYS A 182 4.48 -8.51 -24.16
N PRO A 183 4.91 -9.04 -25.31
CA PRO A 183 4.75 -10.46 -25.62
C PRO A 183 5.26 -11.34 -24.47
N GLY A 184 4.52 -12.39 -24.16
CA GLY A 184 4.90 -13.34 -23.14
C GLY A 184 6.01 -14.31 -23.59
N PRO A 185 6.44 -15.22 -22.70
CA PRO A 185 7.39 -16.28 -23.02
C PRO A 185 6.71 -17.35 -23.90
N PRO A 186 7.46 -18.19 -24.63
CA PRO A 186 6.88 -19.25 -25.45
C PRO A 186 6.31 -20.39 -24.58
N ILE A 187 5.13 -20.16 -24.01
CA ILE A 187 4.35 -21.08 -23.15
C ILE A 187 2.93 -21.10 -23.70
N GLY A 188 2.38 -22.31 -23.88
CA GLY A 188 1.10 -22.47 -24.57
C GLY A 188 1.19 -22.05 -26.04
N ASP A 189 0.05 -21.68 -26.61
CA ASP A 189 -0.04 -21.22 -28.00
C ASP A 189 0.15 -19.70 -28.09
N LYS A 190 -0.34 -18.98 -27.08
CA LYS A 190 -0.19 -17.52 -26.94
C LYS A 190 0.03 -17.16 -25.49
N SER A 191 0.86 -16.14 -25.26
CA SER A 191 1.10 -15.61 -23.92
C SER A 191 1.31 -14.10 -23.96
N LEU A 192 0.95 -13.43 -22.87
CA LEU A 192 1.02 -11.97 -22.75
C LEU A 192 1.42 -11.60 -21.32
N TYR A 193 2.41 -10.73 -21.20
CA TYR A 193 2.69 -10.03 -19.95
C TYR A 193 1.90 -8.73 -19.89
N VAL A 194 1.29 -8.48 -18.74
CA VAL A 194 0.57 -7.24 -18.43
C VAL A 194 0.99 -6.80 -17.03
N TRP A 195 1.41 -5.56 -16.85
CA TRP A 195 1.79 -5.08 -15.52
C TRP A 195 1.55 -3.59 -15.32
N ARG A 196 1.52 -3.17 -14.06
CA ARG A 196 1.42 -1.79 -13.63
C ARG A 196 2.06 -1.61 -12.27
N VAL A 197 2.71 -0.48 -12.08
CA VAL A 197 3.13 -0.01 -10.76
C VAL A 197 2.16 1.09 -10.32
N TYR A 198 1.53 0.90 -9.16
CA TYR A 198 0.59 1.88 -8.61
C TYR A 198 0.62 1.88 -7.09
N GLY A 199 0.70 3.06 -6.48
CA GLY A 199 0.71 3.22 -5.02
C GLY A 199 1.88 2.50 -4.32
N GLY A 200 3.04 2.40 -4.99
CA GLY A 200 4.20 1.68 -4.48
C GLY A 200 4.05 0.15 -4.47
N LYS A 201 3.17 -0.38 -5.31
CA LYS A 201 2.89 -1.82 -5.43
C LYS A 201 3.01 -2.25 -6.89
N THR A 202 3.40 -3.49 -7.09
CA THR A 202 3.50 -4.12 -8.42
C THR A 202 2.30 -5.02 -8.63
N TYR A 203 1.60 -4.79 -9.73
CA TYR A 203 0.57 -5.67 -10.27
C TYR A 203 1.13 -6.24 -11.55
N PHE A 204 1.27 -7.56 -11.63
CA PHE A 204 1.81 -8.23 -12.80
C PHE A 204 0.95 -9.44 -13.12
N ALA A 205 0.75 -9.75 -14.39
CA ALA A 205 0.06 -10.95 -14.81
C ALA A 205 0.74 -11.54 -16.05
N LEU A 206 0.89 -12.86 -16.01
CA LEU A 206 1.20 -13.68 -17.16
C LEU A 206 -0.08 -14.42 -17.56
N ALA A 207 -0.68 -13.98 -18.66
CA ALA A 207 -1.81 -14.68 -19.27
C ALA A 207 -1.28 -15.67 -20.32
N VAL A 208 -1.83 -16.87 -20.34
CA VAL A 208 -1.48 -17.92 -21.29
C VAL A 208 -2.75 -18.57 -21.82
N LEU A 209 -2.77 -18.82 -23.12
CA LEU A 209 -3.81 -19.55 -23.82
C LEU A 209 -3.19 -20.79 -24.47
N LYS A 210 -3.79 -21.94 -24.25
CA LYS A 210 -3.36 -23.22 -24.79
C LYS A 210 -4.57 -24.08 -25.17
N GLY A 211 -4.77 -24.29 -26.47
CA GLY A 211 -6.01 -24.82 -27.03
C GLY A 211 -7.18 -23.96 -26.56
N THR A 212 -8.13 -24.59 -25.89
CA THR A 212 -9.28 -23.92 -25.26
C THR A 212 -9.02 -23.49 -23.82
N THR A 213 -7.90 -23.86 -23.22
CA THR A 213 -7.63 -23.56 -21.81
C THR A 213 -6.91 -22.22 -21.68
N TYR A 214 -7.55 -21.27 -21.00
CA TYR A 214 -6.92 -20.03 -20.56
C TYR A 214 -6.48 -20.17 -19.11
N TYR A 215 -5.26 -19.78 -18.80
CA TYR A 215 -4.83 -19.59 -17.44
C TYR A 215 -4.05 -18.30 -17.26
N LYS A 216 -4.20 -17.70 -16.09
CA LYS A 216 -3.55 -16.45 -15.71
C LYS A 216 -2.82 -16.66 -14.40
N VAL A 217 -1.55 -16.28 -14.36
CA VAL A 217 -0.76 -16.18 -13.15
C VAL A 217 -0.62 -14.70 -12.81
N GLY A 218 -1.46 -14.23 -11.90
CA GLY A 218 -1.42 -12.87 -11.39
C GLY A 218 -0.50 -12.78 -10.17
N TYR A 219 0.25 -11.70 -10.07
CA TYR A 219 1.11 -11.33 -8.96
C TYR A 219 0.71 -9.96 -8.45
N TYR A 220 0.67 -9.85 -7.14
CA TYR A 220 0.55 -8.59 -6.42
C TYR A 220 1.61 -8.58 -5.32
N GLY A 221 2.40 -7.52 -5.24
CA GLY A 221 3.40 -7.45 -4.17
C GLY A 221 4.07 -6.10 -3.99
N TYR A 222 4.67 -5.94 -2.82
CA TYR A 222 5.42 -4.76 -2.42
C TYR A 222 6.43 -5.10 -1.32
N THR A 223 7.45 -4.26 -1.17
CA THR A 223 8.45 -4.39 -0.11
C THR A 223 8.34 -3.22 0.85
N ASN A 224 8.32 -3.49 2.15
CA ASN A 224 8.33 -2.46 3.19
C ASN A 224 9.73 -1.83 3.32
N GLY A 225 9.82 -0.56 2.92
CA GLY A 225 11.00 0.29 3.07
C GLY A 225 10.87 1.24 4.26
N PHE A 226 11.98 1.91 4.59
CA PHE A 226 12.01 2.89 5.68
C PHE A 226 11.06 4.08 5.44
N PHE A 227 10.91 4.49 4.17
CA PHE A 227 10.07 5.62 3.77
C PHE A 227 8.66 5.22 3.30
N GLY A 228 8.29 3.94 3.39
CA GLY A 228 7.01 3.43 2.93
C GLY A 228 7.13 2.18 2.07
N VAL A 229 6.06 1.84 1.36
CA VAL A 229 6.04 0.68 0.47
C VAL A 229 6.75 0.99 -0.85
N SER A 230 7.53 0.05 -1.34
CA SER A 230 8.20 0.11 -2.64
C SER A 230 7.72 -1.04 -3.53
N PRO A 231 7.53 -0.81 -4.83
CA PRO A 231 7.10 -1.86 -5.73
C PRO A 231 8.22 -2.89 -5.91
N VAL A 232 7.86 -4.16 -6.03
CA VAL A 232 8.83 -5.20 -6.40
C VAL A 232 9.14 -5.08 -7.89
N PRO A 233 10.42 -4.98 -8.31
CA PRO A 233 10.76 -4.85 -9.72
C PRO A 233 10.22 -6.02 -10.55
N VAL A 234 9.67 -5.73 -11.73
CA VAL A 234 9.03 -6.74 -12.60
C VAL A 234 10.03 -7.81 -13.00
N GLU A 235 11.30 -7.45 -13.19
CA GLU A 235 12.40 -8.35 -13.55
C GLU A 235 12.67 -9.40 -12.46
N GLN A 236 12.34 -9.09 -11.21
CA GLN A 236 12.45 -10.03 -10.09
C GLN A 236 11.23 -10.96 -9.99
N VAL A 237 10.05 -10.46 -10.38
CA VAL A 237 8.78 -11.21 -10.32
C VAL A 237 8.65 -12.19 -11.49
N GLU A 238 9.04 -11.76 -12.68
CA GLU A 238 8.82 -12.47 -13.94
C GLU A 238 9.32 -13.93 -13.93
N PRO A 239 10.56 -14.26 -13.48
CA PRO A 239 11.05 -15.63 -13.48
C PRO A 239 10.20 -16.59 -12.64
N GLY A 240 9.71 -16.13 -11.49
CA GLY A 240 8.82 -16.91 -10.63
C GLY A 240 7.49 -17.21 -11.33
N MET A 241 6.89 -16.20 -11.96
CA MET A 241 5.61 -16.35 -12.65
C MET A 241 5.70 -17.27 -13.87
N VAL A 242 6.82 -17.19 -14.59
CA VAL A 242 7.14 -18.11 -15.69
C VAL A 242 7.25 -19.54 -15.20
N THR A 243 7.88 -19.76 -14.04
CA THR A 243 8.03 -21.09 -13.46
C THR A 243 6.68 -21.69 -13.07
N ILE A 244 5.80 -20.89 -12.46
CA ILE A 244 4.42 -21.30 -12.14
C ILE A 244 3.64 -21.64 -13.41
N ALA A 245 3.70 -20.79 -14.44
CA ALA A 245 2.99 -21.02 -15.68
C ALA A 245 3.45 -22.32 -16.38
N LYS A 246 4.75 -22.64 -16.35
CA LYS A 246 5.28 -23.88 -16.90
C LYS A 246 4.83 -25.12 -16.12
N ASP A 247 4.79 -25.06 -14.79
CA ASP A 247 4.27 -26.16 -13.97
C ASP A 247 2.79 -26.42 -14.27
N LEU A 248 1.98 -25.37 -14.37
CA LEU A 248 0.57 -25.47 -14.79
C LEU A 248 0.43 -26.07 -16.19
N GLU A 249 1.27 -25.63 -17.14
CA GLU A 249 1.22 -26.11 -18.51
C GLU A 249 1.46 -27.63 -18.61
N GLN A 250 2.38 -28.16 -17.80
CA GLN A 250 2.66 -29.59 -17.73
C GLN A 250 1.47 -30.38 -17.16
N ARG A 251 0.82 -29.84 -16.14
CA ARG A 251 -0.35 -30.48 -15.50
C ARG A 251 -1.56 -30.50 -16.42
N ILE A 252 -1.80 -29.43 -17.17
CA ILE A 252 -2.94 -29.33 -18.10
C ILE A 252 -2.78 -30.29 -19.30
N ARG A 253 -1.57 -30.78 -19.60
CA ARG A 253 -1.33 -31.78 -20.67
C ARG A 253 -1.72 -33.20 -20.27
N ASN A 254 -1.71 -33.50 -18.97
CA ASN A 254 -1.87 -34.86 -18.44
C ASN A 254 -3.31 -35.08 -17.96
#